data_AF-A0A958XMT8-F1
#
_entry.id   AF-A0A958XMT8-F1
#
_cell.length_a   1.000
_cell.length_b   1.000
_cell.length_c   1.000
_cell.angle_alpha   90.00
_cell.angle_beta   90.00
_cell.angle_gamma   90.00
#
_symmetry.space_group_name_H-M   'P 1'
#
loop_
_entity.id
_entity.type
_entity.pdbx_description
1 polymer ?
#
loop_
_entity_poly.entity_id
_entity_poly.type
_entity_poly.pdbx_seq_one_letter_code
_entity_poly.pdbx_strand_id
1 'polypeptide(L)'
;MRFFPFLFLMFVAVASYAQPATSAPTPPPRNATDVISIYGDAYTNISSVNYNPNWGQSGTVNTDYDPGTGDLVMAYTNFNYQGTGFEANPQNASAMEFVHIDIWTSTATVVNFSPIDNSGMGPSEVLVSVPLV
;
A
#
# COMPACT_ATOMS: atom_id res chain seq x y z
N MET A 1 -46.34 2.60 27.89
CA MET A 1 -45.28 3.63 27.76
C MET A 1 -45.09 3.88 26.27
N ARG A 2 -45.25 5.12 25.79
CA ARG A 2 -45.15 5.44 24.35
C ARG A 2 -43.75 6.01 24.08
N PHE A 3 -42.97 5.32 23.26
CA PHE A 3 -41.65 5.76 22.79
C PHE A 3 -41.80 6.56 21.50
N PHE A 4 -41.13 7.71 21.42
CA PHE A 4 -41.04 8.54 20.21
C PHE A 4 -39.64 8.32 19.63
N PRO A 5 -39.45 7.62 18.51
CA PRO A 5 -38.13 7.47 17.91
C PRO A 5 -37.77 8.79 17.22
N PHE A 6 -36.75 9.46 17.73
CA PHE A 6 -36.10 10.58 17.05
C PHE A 6 -35.32 9.99 15.86
N LEU A 7 -35.78 10.20 14.63
CA LEU A 7 -35.05 9.84 13.42
C LEU A 7 -33.97 10.90 13.18
N PHE A 8 -32.73 10.62 13.59
CA PHE A 8 -31.57 11.42 13.23
C PHE A 8 -31.17 11.07 11.79
N LEU A 9 -31.59 11.89 10.83
CA LEU A 9 -31.16 11.77 9.44
C LEU A 9 -29.72 12.32 9.33
N MET A 10 -28.73 11.45 9.46
CA MET A 10 -27.34 11.78 9.18
C MET A 10 -27.15 11.86 7.65
N PHE A 11 -27.10 13.08 7.10
CA PHE A 11 -26.66 13.30 5.73
C PHE A 11 -25.14 13.08 5.68
N VAL A 12 -24.71 11.88 5.34
CA VAL A 12 -23.32 11.63 4.99
C VAL A 12 -23.10 12.22 3.61
N ALA A 13 -22.50 13.41 3.56
CA ALA A 13 -21.93 13.91 2.32
C ALA A 13 -20.76 12.98 1.96
N VAL A 14 -21.01 12.03 1.07
CA VAL A 14 -19.94 11.23 0.49
C VAL A 14 -19.18 12.15 -0.44
N ALA A 15 -18.07 12.72 0.04
CA ALA A 15 -17.09 13.33 -0.86
C ALA A 15 -16.54 12.20 -1.74
N SER A 16 -16.95 12.18 -3.01
CA SER A 16 -16.40 11.25 -4.00
C SER A 16 -14.97 11.71 -4.31
N TYR A 17 -13.98 11.10 -3.66
CA TYR A 17 -12.60 11.21 -4.10
C TYR A 17 -12.44 10.42 -5.40
N ALA A 18 -11.63 10.92 -6.33
CA ALA A 18 -11.25 10.12 -7.49
C ALA A 18 -10.59 8.82 -7.02
N GLN A 19 -10.89 7.70 -7.68
CA GLN A 19 -10.39 6.37 -7.36
C GLN A 19 -10.05 5.63 -8.67
N PRO A 20 -9.21 4.58 -8.63
CA PRO A 20 -8.94 3.78 -9.83
C PRO A 20 -10.22 3.11 -10.32
N ALA A 21 -10.47 3.17 -11.63
CA ALA A 21 -11.63 2.53 -12.25
C ALA A 21 -11.32 1.11 -12.78
N THR A 22 -10.04 0.73 -12.76
CA THR A 22 -9.54 -0.57 -13.23
C THR A 22 -8.52 -1.10 -12.24
N SER A 23 -8.53 -2.40 -12.02
CA SER A 23 -7.53 -3.09 -11.20
C SER A 23 -6.12 -2.96 -11.76
N ALA A 24 -5.13 -3.16 -10.89
CA ALA A 24 -3.74 -3.30 -11.32
C ALA A 24 -3.59 -4.51 -12.27
N PRO A 25 -2.63 -4.47 -13.22
CA PRO A 25 -2.36 -5.61 -14.08
C PRO A 25 -1.96 -6.85 -13.27
N THR A 26 -2.47 -8.03 -13.65
CA THR A 26 -2.00 -9.29 -13.06
C THR A 26 -0.53 -9.52 -13.43
N PRO A 27 0.37 -9.71 -12.44
CA PRO A 27 1.76 -10.01 -12.72
C PRO A 27 1.92 -11.31 -13.53
N PRO A 28 2.92 -11.41 -14.43
CA PRO A 28 3.21 -12.66 -15.11
C PRO A 28 3.62 -13.75 -14.09
N PRO A 29 3.29 -15.03 -14.33
CA PRO A 29 3.67 -16.12 -13.41
C PRO A 29 5.19 -16.25 -13.25
N ARG A 30 5.64 -16.41 -12.02
CA ARG A 30 7.05 -16.64 -11.63
C ARG A 30 7.15 -17.78 -10.62
N ASN A 31 8.35 -18.34 -10.44
CA ASN A 31 8.56 -19.32 -9.37
C ASN A 31 8.46 -18.63 -8.00
N ALA A 32 8.02 -19.38 -6.99
CA ALA A 32 7.92 -18.85 -5.63
C ALA A 32 9.28 -18.39 -5.05
N THR A 33 10.40 -18.94 -5.54
CA THR A 33 11.75 -18.51 -5.15
C THR A 33 12.16 -17.17 -5.73
N ASP A 34 11.48 -16.72 -6.78
CA ASP A 34 11.84 -15.53 -7.57
C ASP A 34 10.98 -14.32 -7.17
N VAL A 35 10.14 -14.46 -6.12
CA VAL A 35 9.18 -13.44 -5.69
C VAL A 35 9.16 -13.36 -4.17
N ILE A 36 9.41 -12.17 -3.63
CA ILE A 36 9.04 -11.80 -2.27
C ILE A 36 7.81 -10.90 -2.38
N SER A 37 6.63 -11.44 -2.08
CA SER A 37 5.38 -10.69 -2.15
C SER A 37 5.09 -10.00 -0.83
N ILE A 38 4.84 -8.68 -0.88
CA ILE A 38 4.51 -7.88 0.30
C ILE A 38 3.00 -7.72 0.42
N TYR A 39 2.32 -7.34 -0.66
CA TYR A 39 0.87 -7.15 -0.70
C TYR A 39 0.35 -7.51 -2.11
N GLY A 40 -0.88 -8.03 -2.17
CA GLY A 40 -1.54 -8.47 -3.39
C GLY A 40 -2.07 -9.89 -3.28
N ASP A 41 -2.70 -10.37 -4.35
CA ASP A 41 -3.38 -11.67 -4.43
C ASP A 41 -2.69 -12.65 -5.40
N ALA A 42 -1.86 -12.15 -6.32
CA ALA A 42 -1.17 -12.96 -7.32
C ALA A 42 -0.13 -13.93 -6.73
N TYR A 43 0.45 -13.61 -5.56
CA TYR A 43 1.48 -14.41 -4.89
C TYR A 43 1.22 -14.48 -3.38
N THR A 44 1.75 -15.51 -2.72
CA THR A 44 1.68 -15.62 -1.26
C THR A 44 2.51 -14.53 -0.59
N ASN A 45 1.85 -13.62 0.13
CA ASN A 45 2.51 -12.55 0.86
C ASN A 45 3.32 -13.08 2.04
N ILE A 46 4.43 -12.42 2.35
CA ILE A 46 5.19 -12.69 3.57
C ILE A 46 4.34 -12.37 4.81
N SER A 47 4.59 -13.09 5.89
CA SER A 47 3.94 -12.81 7.18
C SER A 47 4.58 -11.62 7.89
N SER A 48 3.85 -11.08 8.87
CA SER A 48 4.35 -10.07 9.82
C SER A 48 4.72 -8.72 9.19
N VAL A 49 3.98 -8.31 8.15
CA VAL A 49 4.09 -6.98 7.55
C VAL A 49 3.28 -5.97 8.35
N ASN A 50 3.93 -4.89 8.74
CA ASN A 50 3.33 -3.71 9.33
C ASN A 50 3.25 -2.60 8.27
N TYR A 51 2.09 -2.46 7.63
CA TYR A 51 1.84 -1.45 6.61
C TYR A 51 1.77 -0.02 7.17
N ASN A 52 1.66 0.16 8.49
CA ASN A 52 1.63 1.48 9.12
C ASN A 52 2.44 1.55 10.42
N PRO A 53 3.79 1.54 10.34
CA PRO A 53 4.66 1.33 11.50
C PRO A 53 4.87 2.57 12.40
N ASN A 54 4.16 3.68 12.14
CA ASN A 54 4.26 4.93 12.90
C ASN A 54 5.69 5.51 12.98
N TRP A 55 6.41 5.57 11.86
CA TRP A 55 7.73 6.22 11.74
C TRP A 55 7.66 7.76 11.74
N GLY A 56 6.46 8.33 11.86
CA GLY A 56 6.19 9.77 11.81
C GLY A 56 5.40 10.21 10.57
N GLN A 57 4.91 9.25 9.78
CA GLN A 57 3.97 9.52 8.69
C GLN A 57 2.66 10.12 9.22
N SER A 58 2.04 11.01 8.45
CA SER A 58 0.78 11.67 8.83
C SER A 58 -0.47 10.93 8.37
N GLY A 59 -0.29 9.98 7.44
CA GLY A 59 -1.37 9.22 6.82
C GLY A 59 -1.70 7.92 7.53
N THR A 60 -2.78 7.28 7.08
CA THR A 60 -3.13 5.91 7.45
C THR A 60 -3.27 5.04 6.20
N VAL A 61 -3.16 3.72 6.40
CA VAL A 61 -3.30 2.72 5.34
C VAL A 61 -4.55 1.90 5.60
N ASN A 62 -5.43 1.81 4.60
CA ASN A 62 -6.48 0.80 4.54
C ASN A 62 -6.02 -0.30 3.59
N THR A 63 -5.75 -1.49 4.12
CA THR A 63 -5.30 -2.67 3.35
C THR A 63 -6.44 -3.46 2.72
N ASP A 64 -7.69 -3.11 3.03
CA ASP A 64 -8.88 -3.83 2.58
C ASP A 64 -9.81 -2.89 1.78
N TYR A 65 -9.24 -1.90 1.09
CA TYR A 65 -10.02 -0.97 0.28
C TYR A 65 -10.34 -1.58 -1.09
N ASP A 66 -11.63 -1.67 -1.41
CA ASP A 66 -12.12 -1.95 -2.76
C ASP A 66 -12.59 -0.62 -3.41
N PRO A 67 -11.95 -0.16 -4.50
CA PRO A 67 -12.37 1.03 -5.24
C PRO A 67 -13.62 0.80 -6.12
N GLY A 68 -14.25 -0.37 -6.02
CA GLY A 68 -15.37 -0.82 -6.85
C GLY A 68 -14.93 -1.67 -8.04
N THR A 69 -13.66 -2.12 -8.06
CA THR A 69 -13.14 -3.04 -9.10
C THR A 69 -13.29 -4.49 -8.70
N GLY A 70 -13.55 -4.78 -7.42
CA GLY A 70 -13.61 -6.14 -6.86
C GLY A 70 -12.26 -6.66 -6.36
N ASP A 71 -11.18 -5.91 -6.57
CA ASP A 71 -9.83 -6.24 -6.12
C ASP A 71 -9.42 -5.29 -4.99
N LEU A 72 -8.86 -5.86 -3.92
CA LEU A 72 -8.40 -5.06 -2.78
C LEU A 72 -7.07 -4.38 -3.10
N VAL A 73 -6.98 -3.10 -2.71
CA VAL A 73 -5.76 -2.31 -2.81
C VAL A 73 -5.45 -1.65 -1.47
N MET A 74 -4.18 -1.30 -1.28
CA MET A 74 -3.79 -0.42 -0.18
C MET A 74 -4.16 1.02 -0.51
N ALA A 75 -5.06 1.61 0.27
CA ALA A 75 -5.41 3.02 0.16
C ALA A 75 -4.70 3.84 1.24
N TYR A 76 -3.97 4.86 0.82
CA TYR A 76 -3.29 5.81 1.69
C TYR A 76 -4.09 7.09 1.81
N THR A 77 -4.55 7.42 3.02
CA THR A 77 -5.19 8.72 3.28
C THR A 77 -4.15 9.71 3.78
N ASN A 78 -4.18 10.96 3.30
CA ASN A 78 -3.24 12.02 3.71
C ASN A 78 -1.75 11.62 3.56
N PHE A 79 -1.39 11.10 2.38
CA PHE A 79 -0.05 10.60 2.07
C PHE A 79 0.99 11.73 2.04
N ASN A 80 1.92 11.74 2.99
CA ASN A 80 3.14 12.56 2.97
C ASN A 80 4.37 11.70 2.63
N TYR A 81 4.53 10.60 3.36
CA TYR A 81 5.36 9.45 3.06
C TYR A 81 4.73 8.25 3.78
N GLN A 82 5.16 7.04 3.43
CA GLN A 82 4.69 5.84 4.13
C GLN A 82 5.81 4.82 4.29
N GLY A 83 5.95 4.31 5.51
CA GLY A 83 6.75 3.12 5.81
C GLY A 83 5.92 1.85 5.69
N THR A 84 6.53 0.78 5.19
CA THR A 84 6.03 -0.60 5.31
C THR A 84 7.14 -1.42 5.94
N GLY A 85 6.94 -1.82 7.19
CA GLY A 85 7.91 -2.55 7.98
C GLY A 85 7.64 -4.05 7.96
N PHE A 86 8.69 -4.87 8.01
CA PHE A 86 8.62 -6.31 8.21
C PHE A 86 9.78 -6.76 9.10
N GLU A 87 10.08 -5.99 10.15
CA GLU A 87 11.20 -6.19 11.07
C GLU A 87 11.07 -7.51 11.85
N ALA A 88 9.84 -7.99 12.06
CA ALA A 88 9.57 -9.29 12.66
C ALA A 88 9.76 -10.47 11.67
N ASN A 89 9.96 -10.20 10.39
CA ASN A 89 10.27 -11.18 9.35
C ASN A 89 11.18 -10.57 8.27
N PRO A 90 12.45 -10.20 8.59
CA PRO A 90 13.34 -9.54 7.64
C PRO A 90 13.58 -10.41 6.41
N GLN A 91 13.51 -9.80 5.22
CA GLN A 91 13.71 -10.51 3.95
C GLN A 91 15.09 -10.19 3.38
N ASN A 92 15.78 -11.21 2.87
CA ASN A 92 17.00 -11.02 2.10
C ASN A 92 16.65 -10.95 0.61
N ALA A 93 16.67 -9.74 0.04
CA ALA A 93 16.40 -9.50 -1.36
C ALA A 93 17.68 -9.35 -2.22
N SER A 94 18.85 -9.77 -1.74
CA SER A 94 20.12 -9.56 -2.45
C SER A 94 20.23 -10.27 -3.80
N ALA A 95 19.42 -11.30 -4.02
CA ALA A 95 19.31 -12.02 -5.29
C ALA A 95 18.21 -11.47 -6.21
N MET A 96 17.43 -10.47 -5.77
CA MET A 96 16.36 -9.87 -6.55
C MET A 96 16.88 -8.71 -7.40
N GLU A 97 16.35 -8.58 -8.61
CA GLU A 97 16.79 -7.56 -9.56
C GLU A 97 15.79 -6.40 -9.71
N PHE A 98 14.52 -6.64 -9.39
CA PHE A 98 13.43 -5.70 -9.64
C PHE A 98 12.50 -5.57 -8.44
N VAL A 99 11.94 -4.37 -8.30
CA VAL A 99 10.78 -4.09 -7.45
C VAL A 99 9.62 -3.73 -8.37
N HIS A 100 8.46 -4.35 -8.14
CA HIS A 100 7.23 -4.07 -8.85
C HIS A 100 6.23 -3.40 -7.89
N ILE A 101 5.73 -2.22 -8.26
CA ILE A 101 4.71 -1.49 -7.51
C ILE A 101 3.75 -0.86 -8.51
N ASP A 102 2.47 -1.20 -8.39
CA ASP A 102 1.40 -0.54 -9.12
C ASP A 102 0.80 0.57 -8.25
N ILE A 103 0.86 1.81 -8.73
CA ILE A 103 0.43 2.98 -7.98
C ILE A 103 -0.59 3.74 -8.80
N TRP A 104 -1.72 4.02 -8.18
CA TRP A 104 -2.72 4.92 -8.72
C TRP A 104 -2.81 6.19 -7.87
N THR A 105 -2.96 7.33 -8.54
CA THR A 105 -3.18 8.64 -7.92
C THR A 105 -3.95 9.52 -8.88
N SER A 106 -4.74 10.46 -8.34
CA SER A 106 -5.45 11.44 -9.16
C SER A 106 -4.64 12.69 -9.48
N THR A 107 -3.55 12.94 -8.73
CA THR A 107 -2.85 14.23 -8.76
C THR A 107 -1.34 14.14 -8.73
N ALA A 108 -0.75 13.10 -8.14
CA ALA A 108 0.70 12.98 -8.08
C ALA A 108 1.27 12.48 -9.41
N THR A 109 2.43 13.01 -9.79
CA THR A 109 3.12 12.63 -11.03
C THR A 109 4.41 11.86 -10.76
N VAL A 110 4.87 11.84 -9.50
CA VAL A 110 6.08 11.14 -9.07
C VAL A 110 5.85 10.64 -7.65
N VAL A 111 6.36 9.45 -7.35
CA VAL A 111 6.61 8.98 -5.99
C VAL A 111 8.10 8.70 -5.84
N ASN A 112 8.64 8.89 -4.64
CA ASN A 112 10.00 8.42 -4.34
C ASN A 112 9.93 7.11 -3.57
N PHE A 113 10.79 6.16 -3.93
CA PHE A 113 10.86 4.84 -3.32
C PHE A 113 12.30 4.52 -2.90
N SER A 114 12.48 3.89 -1.75
CA SER A 114 13.73 3.29 -1.32
C SER A 114 13.48 2.03 -0.50
N PRO A 115 14.20 0.93 -0.75
CA PRO A 115 14.37 -0.13 0.23
C PRO A 115 15.15 0.41 1.44
N ILE A 116 14.77 -0.05 2.64
CA ILE A 116 15.43 0.31 3.89
C ILE A 116 16.17 -0.93 4.41
N ASP A 117 17.45 -0.76 4.73
CA ASP A 117 18.24 -1.76 5.45
C ASP A 117 18.40 -1.34 6.92
N ASN A 118 17.75 -2.07 7.82
CA ASN A 118 17.87 -1.83 9.26
C ASN A 118 19.05 -2.57 9.91
N SER A 119 19.80 -3.39 9.16
CA SER A 119 20.95 -4.13 9.69
C SER A 119 22.18 -3.25 9.89
N GLY A 120 22.25 -2.11 9.21
CA GLY A 120 23.41 -1.20 9.23
C GLY A 120 24.64 -1.76 8.52
N MET A 121 24.51 -2.87 7.79
CA MET A 121 25.60 -3.53 7.06
C MET A 121 25.53 -3.31 5.55
N GLY A 122 24.37 -2.91 5.03
CA GLY A 122 24.12 -2.64 3.64
C GLY A 122 24.54 -1.22 3.20
N PRO A 123 24.35 -0.92 1.91
CA PRO A 123 24.58 0.43 1.39
C PRO A 123 23.63 1.44 2.03
N SER A 124 24.02 2.72 2.00
CA SER A 124 23.11 3.81 2.34
C SER A 124 21.87 3.77 1.46
N GLU A 125 20.72 4.08 2.04
CA GLU A 125 19.47 4.21 1.32
C GLU A 125 19.59 5.25 0.20
N VAL A 126 18.99 4.92 -0.94
CA VAL A 126 18.91 5.80 -2.10
C VAL A 126 17.44 5.93 -2.47
N LEU A 127 16.92 7.17 -2.41
CA LEU A 127 15.59 7.49 -2.90
C LEU A 127 15.61 7.56 -4.43
N VAL A 128 14.80 6.72 -5.04
CA VAL A 128 14.59 6.67 -6.49
C VAL A 128 13.26 7.33 -6.83
N SER A 129 13.28 8.31 -7.74
CA SER A 129 12.06 8.91 -8.26
C SER A 129 11.42 8.00 -9.31
N VAL A 130 10.20 7.58 -9.05
CA VAL A 130 9.37 6.75 -9.92
C VAL A 130 8.27 7.64 -10.51
N PRO A 131 8.35 7.97 -11.82
CA PRO A 131 7.29 8.69 -12.51
C PRO A 131 6.00 7.88 -12.50
N LEU A 132 4.89 8.56 -12.24
CA LEU A 132 3.54 8.01 -12.30
C LEU A 132 2.89 8.49 -13.60
N VAL A 133 2.19 7.58 -14.29
CA VAL A 133 1.55 7.82 -15.59
C VAL A 133 0.03 7.89 -15.47
#